data_AF-T1GNN6-F1
#
_entry.id   AF-T1GNN6-F1
#
_cell.length_a   1.000
_cell.length_b   1.000
_cell.length_c   1.000
_cell.angle_alpha   90.00
_cell.angle_beta   90.00
_cell.angle_gamma   90.00
#
_symmetry.space_group_name_H-M   'P 1'
#
loop_
_entity.id
_entity.type
_entity.pdbx_description
1 polymer ?
#
loop_
_entity_poly.entity_id
_entity_poly.type
_entity_poly.pdbx_seq_one_letter_code
_entity_poly.pdbx_strand_id
1 'polypeptide(L)'
;MSGRGKGGKVKAKAKSRSNRAGLQFPVGRIHRLLKKGNYAERVGGGAPVYLAAVMEYLAAEVLELAGNAARDNKKTRIIPRHLQLAIRNDEELNKLLSGVTLLKEVSCQTFKLFRTKSTMCSRTAGTLRVYWMYARSEVQTLTPTTT
;
A
#
# COMPACT_ATOMS: atom_id res chain seq x y z
N MET A 1 35.80 -33.23 28.02
CA MET A 1 34.89 -32.26 28.66
C MET A 1 34.24 -31.38 27.59
N SER A 2 33.04 -31.74 27.10
CA SER A 2 32.33 -30.93 26.09
C SER A 2 31.43 -29.91 26.78
N GLY A 3 31.89 -28.66 26.87
CA GLY A 3 31.12 -27.54 27.40
C GLY A 3 29.95 -27.21 26.48
N ARG A 4 28.77 -27.76 26.79
CA ARG A 4 27.51 -27.48 26.11
C ARG A 4 27.08 -26.04 26.42
N GLY A 5 27.52 -25.10 25.59
CA GLY A 5 27.24 -23.67 25.73
C GLY A 5 25.75 -23.35 25.57
N LYS A 6 25.12 -22.93 26.67
CA LYS A 6 23.86 -22.15 26.74
C LYS A 6 22.70 -22.66 25.85
N GLY A 7 22.36 -23.94 25.94
CA GLY A 7 21.10 -24.47 25.40
C GLY A 7 20.07 -24.69 26.51
N GLY A 8 19.43 -23.64 27.02
CA GLY A 8 18.42 -23.84 28.08
C GLY A 8 17.90 -22.62 28.83
N LYS A 9 17.79 -21.46 28.18
CA LYS A 9 16.97 -20.37 28.74
C LYS A 9 15.61 -20.40 28.05
N VAL A 10 14.53 -20.40 28.83
CA VAL A 10 13.16 -20.22 28.34
C VAL A 10 13.19 -19.09 27.32
N LYS A 11 12.84 -19.39 26.05
CA LYS A 11 12.89 -18.40 24.98
C LYS A 11 11.95 -17.26 25.37
N ALA A 12 12.52 -16.12 25.76
CA ALA A 12 11.76 -14.91 25.99
C ALA A 12 10.91 -14.61 24.75
N LYS A 13 9.68 -14.12 24.94
CA LYS A 13 8.79 -13.75 23.84
C LYS A 13 9.57 -12.87 22.85
N ALA A 14 9.67 -13.32 21.61
CA ALA A 14 10.44 -12.63 20.59
C ALA A 14 9.80 -11.26 20.31
N LYS A 15 10.45 -10.17 20.75
CA LYS A 15 10.04 -8.81 20.38
C LYS A 15 10.32 -8.59 18.90
N SER A 16 9.33 -8.07 18.17
CA SER A 16 9.47 -7.71 16.75
C SER A 16 10.54 -6.64 16.57
N ARG A 17 11.15 -6.55 15.39
CA ARG A 17 12.14 -5.50 15.08
C ARG A 17 11.52 -4.11 15.06
N SER A 18 10.27 -3.98 14.63
CA SER A 18 9.51 -2.72 14.67
C SER A 18 9.31 -2.24 16.11
N ASN A 19 8.86 -3.12 17.01
CA ASN A 19 8.67 -2.79 18.42
C ASN A 19 9.99 -2.44 19.13
N ARG A 20 11.13 -2.98 18.69
CA ARG A 20 12.46 -2.58 19.21
C ARG A 20 12.92 -1.22 18.70
N ALA A 21 12.54 -0.88 17.46
CA ALA A 21 12.88 0.40 16.83
C ALA A 21 11.88 1.52 17.17
N GLY A 22 10.75 1.21 17.82
CA GLY A 22 9.69 2.18 18.12
C GLY A 22 8.84 2.58 16.91
N LEU A 23 8.88 1.81 15.82
CA LEU A 23 8.18 2.12 14.57
C LEU A 23 6.86 1.36 14.49
N GLN A 24 5.82 2.00 13.96
CA GLN A 24 4.56 1.35 13.56
C GLN A 24 4.75 0.53 12.28
N PHE A 25 5.63 0.97 11.39
CA PHE A 25 5.86 0.32 10.11
C PHE A 25 6.60 -1.02 10.27
N PRO A 26 6.27 -2.04 9.45
CA PRO A 26 6.80 -3.39 9.59
C PRO A 26 8.23 -3.52 9.01
N VAL A 27 9.25 -3.24 9.82
CA VAL A 27 10.69 -3.38 9.50
C VAL A 27 11.02 -4.78 8.96
N GLY A 28 10.39 -5.81 9.52
CA GLY A 28 10.60 -7.19 9.08
C GLY A 28 10.14 -7.45 7.64
N ARG A 29 9.03 -6.83 7.23
CA ARG A 29 8.48 -6.93 5.88
C ARG A 29 9.36 -6.16 4.90
N ILE A 30 9.77 -4.95 5.27
CA ILE A 30 10.63 -4.09 4.44
C ILE A 30 11.96 -4.78 4.16
N HIS A 31 12.61 -5.39 5.15
CA HIS A 31 13.83 -6.15 4.93
C HIS A 31 13.63 -7.30 3.92
N ARG A 32 12.52 -8.04 4.02
CA ARG A 32 12.22 -9.11 3.05
C ARG A 32 12.01 -8.56 1.64
N LEU A 33 11.35 -7.42 1.50
CA LEU A 33 11.13 -6.75 0.21
C LEU A 33 12.45 -6.25 -0.39
N LEU A 34 13.35 -5.67 0.41
CA LEU A 34 14.68 -5.25 -0.03
C LEU A 34 15.52 -6.41 -0.57
N LYS A 35 15.45 -7.58 0.07
CA LYS A 35 16.13 -8.79 -0.42
C LYS A 35 15.49 -9.35 -1.67
N LYS A 36 14.15 -9.34 -1.76
CA LYS A 36 13.42 -9.82 -2.94
C LYS A 36 13.64 -8.91 -4.16
N GLY A 37 13.85 -7.62 -3.94
CA GLY A 37 14.06 -6.64 -4.99
C GLY A 37 15.45 -6.66 -5.62
N ASN A 38 16.38 -7.51 -5.15
CA ASN A 38 17.75 -7.63 -5.66
C ASN A 38 18.49 -6.28 -5.81
N TYR A 39 18.21 -5.31 -4.93
CA TYR A 39 18.85 -3.98 -4.97
C TYR A 39 20.35 -4.01 -4.65
N ALA A 40 20.79 -5.00 -3.86
CA ALA A 40 22.17 -5.25 -3.51
C ALA A 40 22.36 -6.71 -3.12
N GLU A 41 23.59 -7.23 -3.24
CA GLU A 41 23.94 -8.61 -2.83
C GLU A 41 23.69 -8.83 -1.33
N ARG A 42 23.95 -7.81 -0.50
CA ARG A 42 23.77 -7.85 0.95
C ARG A 42 23.02 -6.63 1.44
N VAL A 43 22.03 -6.86 2.30
CA VAL A 43 21.25 -5.79 2.96
C VAL A 43 21.67 -5.75 4.43
N GLY A 44 22.22 -4.61 4.86
CA GLY A 44 22.63 -4.38 6.25
C GLY A 44 21.44 -4.39 7.22
N GLY A 45 21.68 -4.75 8.48
CA GLY A 45 20.62 -4.86 9.49
C GLY A 45 19.89 -3.54 9.79
N GLY A 46 20.58 -2.40 9.64
CA GLY A 46 20.04 -1.05 9.88
C GLY A 46 19.28 -0.46 8.69
N ALA A 47 19.57 -0.88 7.46
CA ALA A 47 18.91 -0.38 6.25
C ALA A 47 17.37 -0.47 6.30
N PRO A 48 16.74 -1.60 6.68
CA PRO A 48 15.28 -1.68 6.75
C PRO A 48 14.68 -0.88 7.91
N VAL A 49 15.46 -0.55 8.95
CA VAL A 49 15.00 0.31 10.06
C VAL A 49 14.95 1.75 9.59
N TYR A 50 16.01 2.22 8.94
CA TYR A 50 16.08 3.58 8.41
C TYR A 50 15.00 3.84 7.36
N LEU A 51 14.84 2.92 6.40
CA LEU A 51 13.80 3.04 5.38
C LEU A 51 12.39 3.03 6.00
N ALA A 52 12.14 2.16 6.99
CA ALA A 52 10.85 2.14 7.67
C ALA A 52 10.55 3.46 8.38
N ALA A 53 11.54 4.07 9.04
CA ALA A 53 11.38 5.35 9.71
C ALA A 53 11.05 6.49 8.74
N VAL A 54 11.74 6.56 7.59
CA VAL A 54 11.47 7.58 6.56
C VAL A 54 10.07 7.41 5.97
N MET A 55 9.67 6.17 5.67
CA MET A 55 8.31 5.91 5.16
C MET A 55 7.21 6.25 6.18
N GLU A 56 7.46 5.98 7.46
CA GLU A 56 6.52 6.31 8.54
C GLU A 56 6.41 7.82 8.72
N TYR A 57 7.53 8.53 8.68
CA TYR A 57 7.58 9.99 8.74
C TYR A 57 6.77 10.63 7.60
N LEU A 58 7.05 10.25 6.34
CA LEU A 58 6.32 10.80 5.19
C LEU A 58 4.82 10.48 5.23
N ALA A 59 4.45 9.28 5.69
CA ALA A 59 3.04 8.91 5.83
C ALA A 59 2.34 9.74 6.92
N ALA A 60 3.01 10.00 8.04
CA ALA A 60 2.49 10.83 9.11
C ALA A 60 2.26 12.28 8.63
N GLU A 61 3.24 12.87 7.93
CA GLU A 61 3.16 14.23 7.40
C GLU A 61 1.95 14.40 6.47
N VAL A 62 1.79 13.50 5.50
CA VAL A 62 0.65 13.55 4.56
C VAL A 62 -0.68 13.36 5.27
N LEU A 63 -0.75 12.48 6.28
CA LEU A 63 -1.98 12.23 7.04
C LEU A 63 -2.34 13.39 7.97
N GLU A 64 -1.35 14.09 8.52
CA GLU A 64 -1.56 15.29 9.34
C GLU A 64 -2.18 16.41 8.50
N LEU A 65 -1.56 16.76 7.37
CA LEU A 65 -2.08 17.78 6.47
C LEU A 65 -3.46 17.40 5.89
N ALA A 66 -3.65 16.14 5.51
CA ALA A 66 -4.95 15.67 5.02
C ALA A 66 -6.02 15.62 6.13
N GLY A 67 -5.61 15.38 7.38
CA GLY A 67 -6.46 15.45 8.56
C GLY A 67 -6.92 16.89 8.84
N ASN A 68 -6.01 17.86 8.73
CA ASN A 68 -6.34 19.29 8.86
C ASN A 68 -7.33 19.71 7.76
N ALA A 69 -7.04 19.37 6.49
CA ALA A 69 -7.97 19.62 5.39
C ALA A 69 -9.35 18.94 5.58
N ALA A 70 -9.40 17.77 6.22
CA ALA A 70 -10.67 17.11 6.54
C ALA A 70 -11.46 17.87 7.61
N ARG A 71 -10.78 18.34 8.66
CA ARG A 71 -11.36 19.14 9.75
C ARG A 71 -11.90 20.48 9.24
N ASP A 72 -11.17 21.14 8.34
CA ASP A 72 -11.60 22.39 7.70
C ASP A 72 -12.90 22.18 6.89
N ASN A 73 -13.03 21.03 6.24
CA ASN A 73 -14.24 20.62 5.54
C ASN A 73 -15.32 20.03 6.46
N LYS A 74 -15.16 20.11 7.78
CA LYS A 74 -16.07 19.59 8.82
C LYS A 74 -16.38 18.09 8.66
N LYS A 75 -15.42 17.33 8.15
CA LYS A 75 -15.54 15.87 7.94
C LYS A 75 -14.62 15.13 8.90
N THR A 76 -15.13 14.03 9.46
CA THR A 76 -14.35 13.14 10.35
C THR A 76 -13.53 12.09 9.59
N ARG A 77 -13.84 11.87 8.31
CA ARG A 77 -13.17 10.90 7.45
C ARG A 77 -12.31 11.59 6.40
N ILE A 78 -11.07 11.12 6.23
CA ILE A 78 -10.19 11.54 5.15
C ILE A 78 -10.70 10.94 3.82
N ILE A 79 -10.89 11.80 2.83
CA ILE A 79 -11.36 11.47 1.47
C ILE A 79 -10.22 11.77 0.49
N PRO A 80 -10.12 11.14 -0.70
CA PRO A 80 -9.08 11.46 -1.69
C PRO A 80 -8.92 12.95 -2.01
N ARG A 81 -10.01 13.73 -1.91
CA ARG A 81 -9.96 15.19 -2.05
C ARG A 81 -9.08 15.88 -1.01
N HIS A 82 -9.12 15.46 0.25
CA HIS A 82 -8.31 16.05 1.32
C HIS A 82 -6.82 15.76 1.11
N LEU A 83 -6.49 14.55 0.66
CA LEU A 83 -5.11 14.18 0.30
C LEU A 83 -4.58 15.07 -0.82
N GLN A 84 -5.39 15.32 -1.84
CA GLN A 84 -4.97 16.18 -2.93
C GLN A 84 -4.81 17.65 -2.53
N LEU A 85 -5.70 18.16 -1.66
CA LEU A 85 -5.56 19.52 -1.14
C LEU A 85 -4.28 19.64 -0.31
N ALA A 86 -4.02 18.69 0.58
CA ALA A 86 -2.79 18.64 1.37
C ALA A 86 -1.53 18.65 0.50
N ILE A 87 -1.46 17.77 -0.50
CA ILE A 87 -0.27 17.63 -1.36
C ILE A 87 -0.05 18.85 -2.26
N ARG A 88 -1.12 19.50 -2.74
CA ARG A 88 -0.99 20.66 -3.64
C ARG A 88 -0.70 21.97 -2.92
N ASN A 89 -1.11 22.06 -1.66
CA ASN A 89 -0.88 23.24 -0.84
C ASN A 89 0.51 23.24 -0.20
N ASP A 90 1.18 22.09 -0.16
CA ASP A 90 2.54 21.95 0.35
C ASP A 90 3.56 21.88 -0.81
N GLU A 91 4.57 22.74 -0.78
CA GLU A 91 5.54 22.84 -1.87
C GLU A 91 6.47 21.61 -1.98
N GLU A 92 6.85 21.04 -0.85
CA GLU A 92 7.80 19.92 -0.80
C GLU A 92 7.14 18.63 -1.29
N LEU A 93 5.91 18.38 -0.82
CA LEU A 93 5.10 17.26 -1.27
C LEU A 93 4.68 17.40 -2.73
N ASN A 94 4.37 18.61 -3.19
CA ASN A 94 4.06 18.84 -4.60
C ASN A 94 5.26 18.57 -5.51
N LYS A 95 6.48 18.93 -5.08
CA LYS A 95 7.72 18.59 -5.80
C LYS A 95 7.96 17.08 -5.80
N LEU A 96 7.83 16.44 -4.64
CA LEU A 96 8.02 14.99 -4.47
C LEU A 96 7.04 14.15 -5.30
N LEU A 97 5.80 14.62 -5.45
CA LEU A 97 4.71 13.90 -6.12
C LEU A 97 4.30 14.49 -7.47
N SER A 98 5.16 15.32 -8.08
CA SER A 98 4.88 16.01 -9.35
C SER A 98 4.49 15.09 -10.51
N GLY A 99 4.91 13.82 -10.50
CA GLY A 99 4.54 12.81 -11.50
C GLY A 99 3.39 11.86 -11.11
N VAL A 100 2.77 12.04 -9.94
CA VAL A 100 1.75 11.11 -9.42
C VAL A 100 0.34 11.66 -9.67
N THR A 101 -0.47 10.93 -10.44
CA THR A 101 -1.87 11.29 -10.64
C THR A 101 -2.71 10.81 -9.47
N LEU A 102 -3.14 11.74 -8.61
CA LEU A 102 -4.11 11.45 -7.54
C LEU A 102 -5.52 11.40 -8.14
N LEU A 103 -6.10 10.20 -8.15
CA LEU A 103 -7.50 10.00 -8.53
C LEU A 103 -8.38 10.78 -7.55
N LYS A 104 -9.01 11.84 -8.06
CA LYS A 104 -10.12 12.49 -7.38
C LYS A 104 -11.27 11.49 -7.37
N GLU A 105 -12.07 11.49 -6.31
CA GLU A 105 -13.41 10.89 -6.38
C GLU A 105 -14.07 11.41 -7.66
N VAL A 106 -14.24 10.51 -8.63
CA VAL A 106 -15.22 10.71 -9.68
C VAL A 106 -16.52 10.80 -8.92
N SER A 107 -17.08 12.00 -8.80
CA SER A 107 -18.51 12.10 -8.51
C SER A 107 -19.22 11.18 -9.48
N CYS A 108 -20.25 10.50 -8.99
CA CYS A 108 -21.07 9.55 -9.72
C CYS A 108 -21.85 10.23 -10.87
N GLN A 109 -21.15 10.78 -11.87
CA GLN A 109 -21.69 11.15 -13.16
C GLN A 109 -21.19 10.19 -14.24
N THR A 110 -19.98 9.64 -14.12
CA THR A 110 -19.42 8.76 -15.17
C THR A 110 -19.89 7.29 -15.09
N PHE A 111 -20.52 6.86 -13.98
CA PHE A 111 -21.12 5.51 -13.88
C PHE A 111 -22.57 5.44 -14.35
N LYS A 112 -23.21 6.57 -14.69
CA LYS A 112 -24.54 6.56 -15.36
C LYS A 112 -24.47 6.18 -16.83
N LEU A 113 -23.28 6.06 -17.43
CA LEU A 113 -23.09 5.60 -18.81
C LEU A 113 -22.77 4.10 -18.92
N PHE A 114 -23.09 3.30 -17.89
CA PHE A 114 -22.96 1.83 -17.96
C PHE A 114 -24.20 1.11 -17.40
N ARG A 115 -25.37 1.77 -17.44
CA ARG A 115 -26.63 1.22 -16.91
C ARG A 115 -27.80 1.31 -17.89
N THR A 116 -27.55 1.09 -19.18
CA THR A 116 -28.61 0.87 -20.18
C THR A 116 -28.13 -0.06 -21.29
N LYS A 117 -27.98 -1.36 -20.98
CA LYS A 117 -28.15 -2.47 -21.94
C LYS A 117 -27.98 -3.80 -21.20
N SER A 118 -29.02 -4.22 -20.49
CA SER A 118 -29.28 -5.63 -20.21
C SER A 118 -30.78 -5.77 -20.05
N THR A 119 -31.41 -5.89 -21.21
CA THR A 119 -32.74 -6.44 -21.44
C THR A 119 -32.88 -7.75 -20.66
N MET A 120 -34.11 -7.99 -20.19
CA MET A 120 -34.57 -9.17 -19.47
C MET A 120 -33.97 -10.48 -19.97
N CYS A 121 -33.52 -11.34 -19.05
CA CYS A 121 -33.49 -12.78 -19.27
C CYS A 121 -34.09 -13.46 -18.04
N SER A 122 -35.21 -14.13 -18.28
CA SER A 122 -36.13 -14.73 -17.32
C SER A 122 -35.58 -15.97 -16.64
N ARG A 123 -36.15 -16.24 -15.46
CA ARG A 123 -36.15 -17.51 -14.71
C ARG A 123 -36.08 -18.76 -15.61
N THR A 124 -35.14 -19.65 -15.29
CA THR A 124 -35.43 -21.07 -15.09
C THR A 124 -34.42 -21.67 -14.12
N ALA A 125 -34.93 -22.56 -13.28
CA ALA A 125 -34.28 -23.16 -12.12
C ALA A 125 -33.16 -24.15 -12.48
N GLY A 126 -32.29 -24.41 -11.50
CA GLY A 126 -31.62 -25.71 -11.38
C GLY A 126 -30.10 -25.70 -11.45
N THR A 127 -29.50 -26.23 -10.39
CA THR A 127 -28.16 -26.84 -10.34
C THR A 127 -26.97 -25.94 -9.93
N LEU A 128 -26.76 -25.90 -8.62
CA LEU A 128 -25.47 -25.68 -7.96
C LEU A 128 -24.42 -26.69 -8.47
N ARG A 129 -23.32 -26.24 -9.06
CA ARG A 129 -21.94 -26.68 -8.74
C ARG A 129 -20.89 -26.00 -9.62
N VAL A 130 -19.91 -25.40 -8.93
CA VAL A 130 -18.49 -25.23 -9.32
C VAL A 130 -18.20 -24.51 -10.64
N TYR A 131 -18.04 -23.19 -10.61
CA TYR A 131 -17.07 -22.47 -11.45
C TYR A 131 -16.74 -21.13 -10.80
N TRP A 132 -16.05 -21.18 -9.66
CA TRP A 132 -15.26 -20.05 -9.14
C TRP A 132 -13.79 -20.42 -9.36
N MET A 133 -13.01 -19.48 -9.88
CA MET A 133 -11.58 -19.58 -10.22
C MET A 133 -11.26 -19.98 -11.67
N TYR A 134 -11.58 -19.10 -12.61
CA TYR A 134 -10.74 -18.91 -13.80
C TYR A 134 -10.68 -17.42 -14.18
N ALA A 135 -9.84 -16.66 -13.48
CA ALA A 135 -9.41 -15.33 -13.88
C ALA A 135 -7.88 -15.38 -13.93
N ARG A 136 -7.32 -15.96 -14.99
CA ARG A 136 -6.91 -15.28 -16.24
C ARG A 136 -5.86 -14.20 -15.98
N SER A 137 -4.66 -14.69 -15.72
CA SER A 137 -3.40 -13.96 -15.79
C SER A 137 -2.95 -13.93 -17.25
N GLU A 138 -3.19 -12.85 -17.98
CA GLU A 138 -2.45 -12.55 -19.22
C GLU A 138 -1.96 -11.10 -19.12
N VAL A 139 -0.70 -11.00 -18.70
CA VAL A 139 0.15 -9.82 -18.84
C VAL A 139 0.72 -9.90 -20.24
N GLN A 140 0.36 -8.98 -21.13
CA GLN A 140 1.04 -8.82 -22.40
C GLN A 140 1.67 -7.42 -22.47
N THR A 141 2.99 -7.44 -22.42
CA THR A 141 3.93 -6.34 -22.56
C THR A 141 3.90 -5.78 -23.98
N LEU A 142 3.69 -4.48 -24.14
CA LEU A 142 3.93 -3.77 -25.40
C LEU A 142 5.17 -2.87 -25.24
N THR A 143 6.25 -3.24 -25.93
CA THR A 143 7.40 -2.38 -26.22
C THR A 143 7.16 -1.64 -27.54
N PRO A 144 7.44 -0.33 -27.64
CA PRO A 144 7.42 0.35 -28.93
C PRO A 144 8.81 0.36 -29.58
N THR A 145 8.91 -0.17 -30.79
CA THR A 145 9.98 0.14 -31.76
C THR A 145 9.40 1.09 -32.79
N THR A 146 10.00 2.26 -32.97
CA THR A 146 9.72 3.15 -34.09
C THR A 146 11.00 3.35 -34.88
N THR A 147 10.81 3.24 -36.20
CA THR A 147 11.64 3.48 -37.37
C THR A 147 12.64 4.64 -37.26
#